data_AF-A0A9X2KYU7-F1
#
_entry.id   AF-A0A9X2KYU7-F1
#
_cell.length_a   1.000
_cell.length_b   1.000
_cell.length_c   1.000
_cell.angle_alpha   90.00
_cell.angle_beta   90.00
_cell.angle_gamma   90.00
#
_symmetry.space_group_name_H-M   'P 1'
#
loop_
_entity.id
_entity.type
_entity.pdbx_description
1 polymer ?
#
loop_
_entity_poly.entity_id
_entity_poly.type
_entity_poly.pdbx_seq_one_letter_code
_entity_poly.pdbx_strand_id
1 'polypeptide(L)' 'MKTIVFYLAFIIAAVLLWQISKIIIFDFNRLTEWGFGYLLGKVILFLVFIGLAFFMRKRKAETSNQTD' A
#
# COMPACT_ATOMS: atom_id res chain seq x y z
N MET A 1 -0.47 20.89 -0.17
CA MET A 1 0.50 19.90 0.38
C MET A 1 -0.10 18.53 0.71
N LYS A 2 -1.40 18.38 1.02
CA LYS A 2 -2.02 17.05 1.32
C LYS A 2 -2.20 16.14 0.09
N THR A 3 -2.39 16.73 -1.10
CA THR A 3 -2.61 15.99 -2.36
C THR A 3 -1.33 15.37 -2.91
N ILE A 4 -0.19 16.06 -2.78
CA ILE A 4 1.13 15.56 -3.21
C ILE A 4 1.55 14.33 -2.41
N VAL A 5 1.33 14.35 -1.08
CA VAL A 5 1.63 13.19 -0.22
C VAL A 5 0.77 11.98 -0.62
N PHE A 6 -0.49 12.20 -1.01
CA PHE A 6 -1.35 11.13 -1.50
C PHE A 6 -0.85 10.53 -2.83
N TYR A 7 -0.49 11.37 -3.80
CA TYR A 7 0.06 10.88 -5.08
C TYR A 7 1.41 10.19 -4.90
N LEU A 8 2.27 10.69 -4.02
CA LEU A 8 3.55 10.04 -3.71
C LEU A 8 3.32 8.66 -3.08
N ALA A 9 2.43 8.57 -2.10
CA ALA A 9 2.07 7.30 -1.46
C ALA A 9 1.45 6.32 -2.46
N PHE A 10 0.64 6.82 -3.39
CA PHE A 10 0.04 6.00 -4.45
C PHE A 10 1.09 5.43 -5.41
N ILE A 11 2.06 6.25 -5.83
CA ILE A 11 3.17 5.81 -6.69
C ILE A 11 4.02 4.75 -5.98
N ILE A 12 4.36 4.98 -4.70
CA ILE A 12 5.12 4.02 -3.88
C ILE A 12 4.34 2.70 -3.76
N ALA A 13 3.03 2.74 -3.52
CA ALA A 13 2.20 1.56 -3.45
C ALA A 13 2.18 0.78 -4.77
N ALA A 14 2.10 1.46 -5.92
CA ALA A 14 2.16 0.83 -7.24
C ALA A 14 3.52 0.14 -7.50
N VAL A 15 4.62 0.77 -7.12
CA VAL A 15 5.97 0.17 -7.23
C VAL A 15 6.12 -1.06 -6.33
N LEU A 16 5.59 -1.00 -5.10
CA LEU A 16 5.56 -2.16 -4.20
C LEU A 16 4.74 -3.30 -4.81
N LEU A 17 3.57 -3.00 -5.39
CA LEU A 17 2.72 -3.99 -6.02
C LEU A 17 3.42 -4.68 -7.20
N TRP A 18 4.13 -3.92 -8.03
CA TRP A 18 4.94 -4.47 -9.12
C TRP A 18 6.03 -5.41 -8.62
N GLN A 19 6.75 -5.01 -7.55
CA GLN A 19 7.76 -5.88 -6.95
C GLN A 19 7.17 -7.18 -6.39
N ILE A 20 6.04 -7.10 -5.69
CA ILE A 20 5.35 -8.28 -5.14
C ILE A 20 4.93 -9.21 -6.28
N SER A 21 4.35 -8.65 -7.36
CA SER A 21 3.91 -9.42 -8.53
C SER A 21 5.07 -10.09 -9.25
N LYS A 22 6.19 -9.38 -9.43
CA LYS A 22 7.41 -9.94 -10.03
C LYS A 22 7.96 -11.10 -9.21
N ILE A 23 7.97 -10.96 -7.88
CA ILE A 23 8.43 -12.00 -6.97
C ILE A 23 7.54 -13.25 -7.03
N ILE A 24 6.22 -13.05 -7.09
CA ILE A 24 5.25 -14.16 -7.20
C ILE A 24 5.37 -14.88 -8.55
N ILE A 25 5.57 -14.17 -9.65
CA ILE A 25 5.54 -14.79 -10.99
C ILE A 25 6.90 -15.37 -11.37
N PHE A 26 8.00 -14.67 -11.08
CA PHE A 26 9.33 -15.02 -11.59
C PHE A 26 10.25 -15.65 -10.54
N ASP A 27 10.06 -15.35 -9.26
CA ASP A 27 10.93 -15.80 -8.17
C ASP A 27 10.22 -16.78 -7.21
N PHE A 28 9.19 -17.48 -7.67
CA PHE A 28 8.44 -18.43 -6.82
C PHE A 28 9.32 -19.54 -6.25
N ASN A 29 10.31 -20.01 -7.03
CA ASN A 29 11.32 -20.98 -6.57
C ASN A 29 12.22 -20.42 -5.46
N ARG A 30 12.44 -19.10 -5.42
CA ARG A 30 13.25 -18.42 -4.41
C ARG A 30 12.44 -18.13 -3.13
N LEU A 31 11.11 -18.08 -3.25
CA LEU A 31 10.16 -17.94 -2.15
C LEU A 31 10.09 -19.19 -1.26
N THR A 32 10.13 -20.35 -1.90
CA THR A 32 10.10 -21.67 -1.23
C THR A 32 11.36 -21.94 -0.41
N GLU A 33 12.51 -21.43 -0.84
CA GLU A 33 13.80 -21.66 -0.17
C GLU A 33 14.07 -20.66 0.98
N TRP A 34 13.56 -19.43 0.91
CA TRP A 34 13.87 -18.38 1.91
C TRP A 34 12.72 -17.56 2.51
N GLY A 35 11.47 -17.60 2.04
CA GLY A 35 10.47 -16.82 2.80
C GLY A 35 9.16 -16.44 2.13
N PHE A 36 8.15 -17.25 2.43
CA PHE A 36 6.78 -16.75 2.59
C PHE A 36 6.68 -15.60 3.60
N GLY A 37 7.55 -15.55 4.62
CA GLY A 37 7.59 -14.46 5.60
C GLY A 37 7.92 -13.08 5.01
N TYR A 38 8.81 -13.02 4.00
CA TYR A 38 9.13 -11.76 3.31
C TYR A 38 7.95 -11.26 2.46
N LEU A 39 7.28 -12.17 1.75
CA LEU A 39 6.09 -11.85 0.98
C LEU A 39 4.94 -11.41 1.91
N LEU A 40 4.74 -12.14 3.01
CA LEU A 40 3.74 -11.84 4.02
C LEU A 40 3.98 -10.47 4.66
N GLY A 41 5.23 -10.13 4.97
CA GLY A 41 5.61 -8.80 5.47
C GLY A 41 5.26 -7.67 4.49
N LYS A 42 5.50 -7.87 3.18
CA LYS A 42 5.09 -6.89 2.15
C LYS A 42 3.57 -6.74 2.04
N VAL A 43 2.82 -7.85 2.15
CA VAL A 43 1.36 -7.82 2.12
C VAL A 43 0.79 -7.10 3.35
N ILE A 44 1.31 -7.37 4.54
CA ILE A 44 0.92 -6.68 5.78
C ILE A 44 1.21 -5.18 5.66
N LEU A 45 2.41 -4.81 5.19
CA LEU A 45 2.78 -3.41 5.02
C LEU A 45 1.85 -2.70 4.03
N PHE A 46 1.49 -3.36 2.93
CA PHE A 46 0.52 -2.84 1.95
C PHE A 46 -0.86 -2.61 2.57
N LEU A 47 -1.37 -3.55 3.37
CA LEU A 47 -2.65 -3.40 4.07
C LEU A 47 -2.64 -2.26 5.08
N VAL A 48 -1.53 -2.06 5.80
CA VAL A 48 -1.36 -0.92 6.72
C VAL A 48 -1.43 0.41 5.98
N PHE A 49 -0.73 0.55 4.85
CA PHE A 49 -0.76 1.79 4.07
C PHE A 49 -2.14 2.05 3.45
N ILE A 50 -2.84 1.01 2.98
CA ILE A 50 -4.23 1.15 2.50
C ILE A 50 -5.18 1.55 3.62
N GLY A 51 -5.09 0.92 4.79
CA GLY A 51 -5.92 1.24 5.95
C GLY A 51 -5.73 2.69 6.40
N LEU A 52 -4.48 3.14 6.46
CA LEU A 52 -4.14 4.54 6.75
C LEU A 52 -4.67 5.49 5.68
N ALA A 53 -4.49 5.18 4.39
CA ALA A 53 -5.00 6.00 3.30
C ALA A 53 -6.54 6.13 3.34
N PHE A 54 -7.24 5.04 3.65
CA PHE A 54 -8.70 5.01 3.75
C PHE A 54 -9.19 5.82 4.97
N PHE A 55 -8.54 5.66 6.12
CA PHE A 55 -8.85 6.44 7.32
C PHE A 55 -8.59 7.94 7.13
N MET A 56 -7.50 8.30 6.44
CA MET A 56 -7.17 9.68 6.14
C MET A 56 -8.14 10.31 5.11
N ARG A 57 -8.67 9.50 4.17
CA ARG A 57 -9.74 9.93 3.25
C ARG A 57 -11.06 10.20 3.98
N LYS A 58 -11.42 9.39 4.97
CA LYS A 58 -12.66 9.56 5.76
C LYS A 58 -12.70 10.92 6.48
N ARG A 59 -11.59 11.34 7.12
CA ARG A 59 -11.53 12.66 7.78
C ARG A 59 -11.71 13.84 6.83
N LYS A 60 -11.28 13.72 5.57
CA LYS A 60 -11.43 14.80 4.58
C LYS A 60 -12.88 14.94 4.07
N ALA A 61 -13.69 13.89 4.20
CA ALA A 61 -15.12 13.92 3.88
C ALA A 61 -15.98 14.52 5.02
N GLU A 62 -15.56 14.37 6.28
CA GLU A 62 -16.29 14.94 7.43
C GLU A 62 -16.07 16.46 7.58
N THR A 63 -14.91 16.99 7.18
CA THR A 63 -14.64 18.44 7.24
C THR A 63 -15.40 19.26 6.17
N SER A 64 -15.98 18.65 5.14
CA SER A 64 -16.83 19.39 4.17
C SER A 64 -18.31 19.42 4.53
N ASN A 65 -18.73 18.75 5.61
CA ASN A 65 -20.14 18.69 6.05
C ASN A 65 -20.43 19.55 7.29
N GLN A 66 -19.46 20.37 7.73
CA GLN A 66 -19.61 21.31 8.85
C GLN A 66 -19.53 22.79 8.39
N THR A 67 -19.64 23.04 7.09
CA THR A 67 -19.68 24.39 6.50
C THR A 67 -20.85 24.51 5.51
N ASP A 68 -22.01 23.99 5.90
CA ASP A 68 -23.30 24.30 5.28
C ASP A 68 -24.25 24.81 6.38
#